data_AF-A0A7S2WD90-F1
#
_entry.id   AF-A0A7S2WD90-F1
#
_cell.length_a   1.000
_cell.length_b   1.000
_cell.length_c   1.000
_cell.angle_alpha   90.00
_cell.angle_beta   90.00
_cell.angle_gamma   90.00
#
_symmetry.space_group_name_H-M   'P 1'
#
loop_
_entity.id
_entity.type
_entity.pdbx_description
1 polymer ?
#
loop_
_entity_poly.entity_id
_entity_poly.type
_entity_poly.pdbx_seq_one_letter_code
_entity_poly.pdbx_strand_id
1 'polypeptide(L)'
;GMVAMLDQAALDLRQRLESYGLWENTVFLFLSDNGGIQSHGSLNTPLRGEKGYYFEGGIRVPAFISGGYTATALRQRSVEPFTSSALVHVTDLSAMLLSLAGVDFLSTSDPQHRKALSSLATTSTTPVIDGLDQWSFLVGQEESSDGPYKRRSELLHNMNSETFGAAGALRWGSFKLIVEARVTESEAYEYVQSVMQDGDYDSEDLQTILRTKLYRDDSSFYLFNVDKNPSEVEGGDCDDAELCRNLFNNPAFATIQRTIMDVWSSYRTVLPDTGELFQDDGPLVNPELFGGYWTPWRDDMNLPYAMYLTVDQSGRSIGVTVTSSETSSSDAGELLDAQGLSPDHSSSTSALAFVMFGGALVGAAVALMVTHLKSVTGASTAGSDQYPYRPLA
;
A
#
# COMPACT_ATOMS: atom_id res chain seq x y z
N GLY A 1 -7.27 -6.88 -22.66
CA GLY A 1 -6.47 -5.76 -23.17
C GLY A 1 -5.44 -5.33 -22.15
N MET A 2 -5.86 -4.56 -21.14
CA MET A 2 -4.95 -3.95 -20.14
C MET A 2 -4.07 -4.96 -19.39
N VAL A 3 -4.65 -6.07 -18.89
CA VAL A 3 -3.87 -7.12 -18.20
C VAL A 3 -2.80 -7.75 -19.10
N ALA A 4 -3.10 -7.96 -20.39
CA ALA A 4 -2.12 -8.50 -21.33
C ALA A 4 -0.97 -7.51 -21.61
N MET A 5 -1.24 -6.21 -21.57
CA MET A 5 -0.18 -5.20 -21.66
C MET A 5 0.72 -5.20 -20.43
N LEU A 6 0.15 -5.37 -19.23
CA LEU A 6 0.94 -5.48 -18.01
C LEU A 6 1.83 -6.73 -18.03
N ASP A 7 1.31 -7.87 -18.49
CA ASP A 7 2.08 -9.11 -18.66
C ASP A 7 3.23 -8.92 -19.66
N GLN A 8 2.97 -8.30 -20.82
CA GLN A 8 4.00 -7.99 -21.80
C GLN A 8 5.05 -7.02 -21.23
N ALA A 9 4.64 -6.01 -20.45
CA ALA A 9 5.57 -5.08 -19.80
C ALA A 9 6.47 -5.78 -18.78
N ALA A 10 5.94 -6.75 -18.02
CA ALA A 10 6.73 -7.58 -17.11
C ALA A 10 7.76 -8.45 -17.87
N LEU A 11 7.37 -9.02 -19.02
CA LEU A 11 8.27 -9.75 -19.90
C LEU A 11 9.38 -8.85 -20.45
N ASP A 12 9.02 -7.68 -20.99
CA ASP A 12 9.98 -6.72 -21.54
C ASP A 12 10.98 -6.26 -20.48
N LEU A 13 10.50 -6.00 -19.25
CA LEU A 13 11.35 -5.65 -18.11
C LEU A 13 12.34 -6.78 -17.81
N ARG A 14 11.86 -8.01 -17.68
CA ARG A 14 12.73 -9.17 -17.45
C ARG A 14 13.80 -9.31 -18.55
N GLN A 15 13.41 -9.25 -19.82
CA GLN A 15 14.34 -9.40 -20.94
C GLN A 15 15.41 -8.30 -20.96
N ARG A 16 15.04 -7.07 -20.60
CA ARG A 16 16.00 -5.97 -20.47
C ARG A 16 16.99 -6.23 -19.34
N LEU A 17 16.52 -6.70 -18.19
CA LEU A 17 17.38 -7.08 -17.05
C LEU A 17 18.32 -8.24 -17.40
N GLU A 18 17.86 -9.22 -18.16
CA GLU A 18 18.70 -10.30 -18.70
C GLU A 18 19.75 -9.74 -19.67
N SER A 19 19.37 -8.85 -20.59
CA SER A 19 20.28 -8.23 -21.56
C SER A 19 21.38 -7.37 -20.91
N TYR A 20 21.09 -6.77 -19.75
CA TYR A 20 22.07 -6.02 -18.95
C TYR A 20 22.84 -6.89 -17.95
N GLY A 21 22.57 -8.20 -17.88
CA GLY A 21 23.20 -9.10 -16.93
C GLY A 21 22.82 -8.87 -15.46
N LEU A 22 21.70 -8.16 -15.21
CA LEU A 22 21.23 -7.81 -13.87
C LEU A 22 20.28 -8.87 -13.28
N TRP A 23 19.66 -9.69 -14.14
CA TRP A 23 18.63 -10.66 -13.73
C TRP A 23 19.11 -11.68 -12.68
N GLU A 24 20.35 -12.19 -12.80
CA GLU A 24 20.92 -13.19 -11.88
C GLU A 24 20.96 -12.72 -10.42
N ASN A 25 20.94 -11.41 -10.22
CA ASN A 25 21.01 -10.78 -8.91
C ASN A 25 19.81 -9.86 -8.67
N THR A 26 18.68 -10.20 -9.28
CA THR A 26 17.40 -9.53 -9.10
C THR A 26 16.48 -10.41 -8.27
N VAL A 27 15.80 -9.80 -7.28
CA VAL A 27 14.52 -10.29 -6.75
C VAL A 27 13.42 -9.56 -7.50
N PHE A 28 12.52 -10.31 -8.12
CA PHE A 28 11.36 -9.78 -8.84
C PHE A 28 10.09 -10.07 -8.05
N LEU A 29 9.47 -9.05 -7.49
CA LEU A 29 8.20 -9.16 -6.78
C LEU A 29 7.07 -8.66 -7.68
N PHE A 30 5.96 -9.40 -7.72
CA PHE A 30 4.72 -8.97 -8.34
C PHE A 30 3.58 -9.16 -7.35
N LEU A 31 2.75 -8.14 -7.17
CA LEU A 31 1.51 -8.19 -6.40
C LEU A 31 0.53 -7.11 -6.86
N SER A 32 -0.77 -7.33 -6.65
CA SER A 32 -1.79 -6.26 -6.75
C SER A 32 -1.85 -5.46 -5.45
N ASP A 33 -2.29 -4.20 -5.51
CA ASP A 33 -2.57 -3.35 -4.36
C ASP A 33 -3.82 -3.76 -3.58
N ASN A 34 -4.87 -4.16 -4.31
CA ASN A 34 -6.16 -4.60 -3.80
C ASN A 34 -6.82 -5.59 -4.78
N GLY A 35 -7.95 -6.17 -4.35
CA GLY A 35 -8.84 -6.93 -5.22
C GLY A 35 -9.38 -6.10 -6.38
N GLY A 36 -9.75 -6.74 -7.48
CA GLY A 36 -10.26 -6.04 -8.66
C GLY A 36 -11.72 -5.60 -8.50
N ILE A 37 -12.14 -4.54 -9.21
CA ILE A 37 -13.54 -4.11 -9.28
C ILE A 37 -14.25 -4.86 -10.42
N GLN A 38 -15.31 -5.60 -10.11
CA GLN A 38 -16.05 -6.43 -11.06
C GLN A 38 -16.77 -5.59 -12.11
N SER A 39 -17.33 -4.44 -11.73
CA SER A 39 -17.95 -3.50 -12.67
C SER A 39 -16.95 -2.92 -13.68
N HIS A 40 -15.65 -2.98 -13.38
CA HIS A 40 -14.56 -2.58 -14.28
C HIS A 40 -13.98 -3.78 -15.06
N GLY A 41 -14.62 -4.94 -15.03
CA GLY A 41 -14.24 -6.14 -15.78
C GLY A 41 -13.19 -7.02 -15.12
N SER A 42 -12.94 -6.85 -13.81
CA SER A 42 -12.09 -7.76 -13.03
C SER A 42 -12.87 -8.98 -12.53
N LEU A 43 -12.14 -10.05 -12.20
CA LEU A 43 -12.69 -11.27 -11.62
C LEU A 43 -11.86 -11.65 -10.39
N ASN A 44 -12.49 -11.72 -9.23
CA ASN A 44 -11.88 -12.19 -7.98
C ASN A 44 -12.27 -13.65 -7.68
N THR A 45 -12.97 -14.32 -8.60
CA THR A 45 -13.51 -15.66 -8.38
C THR A 45 -12.40 -16.67 -8.04
N PRO A 46 -12.63 -17.57 -7.06
CA PRO A 46 -13.90 -17.81 -6.37
C PRO A 46 -14.11 -16.96 -5.10
N LEU A 47 -13.28 -15.96 -4.84
CA LEU A 47 -13.30 -15.18 -3.61
C LEU A 47 -14.48 -14.20 -3.59
N ARG A 48 -15.05 -13.97 -2.41
CA ARG A 48 -16.19 -13.06 -2.20
C ARG A 48 -15.72 -11.61 -2.16
N GLY A 49 -16.50 -10.71 -2.76
CA GLY A 49 -16.24 -9.27 -2.72
C GLY A 49 -15.24 -8.78 -3.77
N GLU A 50 -14.89 -7.51 -3.64
CA GLU A 50 -14.06 -6.73 -4.54
C GLU A 50 -13.42 -5.55 -3.80
N LYS A 51 -12.70 -4.69 -4.51
CA LYS A 51 -12.11 -3.48 -3.94
C LYS A 51 -13.12 -2.72 -3.07
N GLY A 52 -12.69 -2.27 -1.90
CA GLY A 52 -13.52 -1.54 -0.94
C GLY A 52 -14.26 -2.42 0.07
N TYR A 53 -14.23 -3.75 -0.10
CA TYR A 53 -14.77 -4.72 0.86
C TYR A 53 -13.66 -5.47 1.60
N TYR A 54 -13.96 -5.86 2.85
CA TYR A 54 -13.08 -6.69 3.69
C TYR A 54 -13.18 -8.20 3.44
N PHE A 55 -14.02 -8.63 2.49
CA PHE A 55 -14.05 -10.03 2.04
C PHE A 55 -12.77 -10.38 1.25
N GLU A 56 -12.43 -11.67 1.16
CA GLU A 56 -11.17 -12.16 0.56
C GLU A 56 -10.95 -11.61 -0.85
N GLY A 57 -11.99 -11.46 -1.66
CA GLY A 57 -11.90 -10.92 -3.02
C GLY A 57 -11.52 -9.43 -3.09
N GLY A 58 -11.60 -8.68 -1.99
CA GLY A 58 -11.15 -7.29 -1.90
C GLY A 58 -9.72 -7.12 -1.40
N ILE A 59 -9.19 -8.09 -0.65
CA ILE A 59 -7.92 -7.95 0.09
C ILE A 59 -6.89 -9.06 -0.20
N ARG A 60 -7.32 -10.23 -0.65
CA ARG A 60 -6.44 -11.33 -1.04
C ARG A 60 -6.19 -11.24 -2.54
N VAL A 61 -4.93 -10.96 -2.87
CA VAL A 61 -4.51 -10.61 -4.22
C VAL A 61 -3.51 -11.61 -4.80
N PRO A 62 -3.38 -11.70 -6.13
CA PRO A 62 -2.28 -12.42 -6.75
C PRO A 62 -0.95 -11.81 -6.31
N ALA A 63 -0.02 -12.64 -5.85
CA ALA A 63 1.34 -12.24 -5.54
C ALA A 63 2.31 -13.39 -5.82
N PHE A 64 3.50 -13.06 -6.34
CA PHE A 64 4.59 -14.03 -6.49
C PHE A 64 5.95 -13.35 -6.38
N ILE A 65 6.96 -14.15 -6.04
CA ILE A 65 8.35 -13.77 -6.00
C ILE A 65 9.15 -14.62 -6.99
N SER A 66 10.01 -13.98 -7.77
CA SER A 66 10.82 -14.57 -8.83
C SER A 66 12.17 -13.84 -8.90
N GLY A 67 12.89 -13.98 -10.01
CA GLY A 67 14.22 -13.40 -10.21
C GLY A 67 15.36 -14.41 -10.05
N GLY A 68 16.51 -14.11 -10.65
CA GLY A 68 17.68 -14.99 -10.59
C GLY A 68 18.24 -15.15 -9.17
N TYR A 69 18.13 -14.12 -8.34
CA TYR A 69 18.54 -14.20 -6.93
C TYR A 69 17.66 -15.18 -6.15
N THR A 70 16.34 -15.08 -6.32
CA THR A 70 15.34 -15.99 -5.72
C THR A 70 15.56 -17.43 -6.20
N ALA A 71 15.76 -17.64 -7.51
CA ALA A 71 16.04 -18.96 -8.06
C ALA A 71 17.34 -19.56 -7.49
N THR A 72 18.37 -18.74 -7.27
CA THR A 72 19.62 -19.17 -6.64
C THR A 72 19.42 -19.54 -5.17
N ALA A 73 18.66 -18.75 -4.41
CA ALA A 73 18.36 -19.03 -3.01
C ALA A 73 17.58 -20.35 -2.83
N LEU A 74 16.60 -20.62 -3.71
CA LEU A 74 15.87 -21.89 -3.75
C LEU A 74 16.80 -23.08 -4.05
N ARG A 75 17.65 -22.97 -5.09
CA ARG A 75 18.63 -24.01 -5.45
C ARG A 75 19.62 -24.31 -4.34
N GLN A 76 20.14 -23.28 -3.65
CA GLN A 76 21.06 -23.45 -2.53
C GLN A 76 20.43 -24.24 -1.38
N ARG A 77 19.11 -24.19 -1.26
CA ARG A 77 18.33 -24.93 -0.25
C ARG A 77 17.78 -26.26 -0.78
N SER A 78 18.07 -26.61 -2.03
CA SER A 78 17.50 -27.79 -2.71
C SER A 78 15.96 -27.78 -2.71
N VAL A 79 15.36 -26.60 -2.88
CA VAL A 79 13.91 -26.40 -2.93
C VAL A 79 13.51 -26.08 -4.37
N GLU A 80 12.54 -26.81 -4.91
CA GLU A 80 11.93 -26.49 -6.21
C GLU A 80 10.91 -25.34 -6.06
N PRO A 81 10.63 -24.57 -7.12
CA PRO A 81 9.57 -23.55 -7.10
C PRO A 81 8.25 -24.11 -6.58
N PHE A 82 7.62 -23.41 -5.65
CA PHE A 82 6.43 -23.90 -4.93
C PHE A 82 5.40 -22.80 -4.71
N THR A 83 4.17 -23.19 -4.38
CA THR A 83 3.14 -22.28 -3.88
C THR A 83 3.21 -22.27 -2.35
N SER A 84 3.41 -21.09 -1.77
CA SER A 84 3.43 -20.93 -0.31
C SER A 84 2.02 -20.70 0.24
N SER A 85 1.70 -21.33 1.37
CA SER A 85 0.51 -21.03 2.17
C SER A 85 0.82 -20.11 3.36
N ALA A 86 2.02 -19.54 3.43
CA ALA A 86 2.38 -18.59 4.47
C ALA A 86 1.49 -17.34 4.37
N LEU A 87 1.04 -16.84 5.52
CA LEU A 87 0.34 -15.56 5.59
C LEU A 87 1.37 -14.44 5.37
N VAL A 88 1.20 -13.65 4.33
CA VAL A 88 2.09 -12.52 3.99
C VAL A 88 1.22 -11.30 3.72
N HIS A 89 1.68 -10.14 4.15
CA HIS A 89 1.01 -8.86 3.97
C HIS A 89 1.91 -7.85 3.27
N VAL A 90 1.34 -6.82 2.62
CA VAL A 90 2.13 -5.78 1.94
C VAL A 90 3.08 -5.04 2.90
N THR A 91 2.74 -4.97 4.19
CA THR A 91 3.62 -4.38 5.21
C THR A 91 4.89 -5.21 5.45
N ASP A 92 4.89 -6.51 5.15
CA ASP A 92 6.08 -7.38 5.25
C ASP A 92 7.16 -6.99 4.24
N LEU A 93 6.79 -6.34 3.14
CA LEU A 93 7.73 -5.97 2.09
C LEU A 93 8.85 -5.07 2.62
N SER A 94 8.56 -4.12 3.50
CA SER A 94 9.57 -3.22 4.04
C SER A 94 10.66 -3.99 4.81
N ALA A 95 10.26 -4.82 5.78
CA ALA A 95 11.14 -5.65 6.57
C ALA A 95 11.93 -6.65 5.70
N MET A 96 11.25 -7.32 4.77
CA MET A 96 11.86 -8.27 3.85
C MET A 96 12.92 -7.61 2.95
N LEU A 97 12.64 -6.43 2.39
CA LEU A 97 13.56 -5.73 1.50
C LEU A 97 14.76 -5.15 2.24
N LEU A 98 14.57 -4.66 3.47
CA LEU A 98 15.67 -4.24 4.33
C LEU A 98 16.59 -5.41 4.64
N SER A 99 16.04 -6.57 5.02
CA SER A 99 16.79 -7.80 5.24
C SER A 99 17.58 -8.24 4.00
N LEU A 100 16.92 -8.26 2.83
CA LEU A 100 17.57 -8.57 1.55
C LEU A 100 18.67 -7.59 1.16
N ALA A 101 18.57 -6.32 1.58
CA ALA A 101 19.62 -5.32 1.39
C ALA A 101 20.80 -5.47 2.38
N GLY A 102 20.72 -6.42 3.31
CA GLY A 102 21.70 -6.60 4.38
C GLY A 102 21.57 -5.59 5.52
N VAL A 103 20.42 -4.90 5.62
CA VAL A 103 20.13 -3.97 6.71
C VAL A 103 19.54 -4.74 7.87
N ASP A 104 20.28 -4.80 8.97
CA ASP A 104 19.78 -5.35 10.23
C ASP A 104 18.86 -4.32 10.90
N PHE A 105 17.58 -4.35 10.52
CA PHE A 105 16.57 -3.42 11.02
C PHE A 105 16.06 -3.74 12.43
N LEU A 106 16.47 -4.87 13.01
CA LEU A 106 16.17 -5.24 14.40
C LEU A 106 17.32 -4.86 15.35
N SER A 107 18.51 -4.57 14.79
CA SER A 107 19.68 -4.18 15.55
C SER A 107 19.76 -2.67 15.75
N THR A 108 19.57 -2.25 16.99
CA THR A 108 19.76 -0.87 17.44
C THR A 108 21.22 -0.38 17.37
N SER A 109 22.16 -1.24 16.94
CA SER A 109 23.60 -0.95 16.92
C SER A 109 24.10 -0.27 15.65
N ASP A 110 23.33 -0.23 14.57
CA ASP A 110 23.71 0.45 13.32
C ASP A 110 23.48 1.99 13.41
N PRO A 111 24.51 2.84 13.23
CA PRO A 111 24.38 4.30 13.23
C PRO A 111 23.48 4.88 12.12
N GLN A 112 23.39 4.26 10.95
CA GLN A 112 22.52 4.72 9.86
C GLN A 112 21.05 4.41 10.17
N HIS A 113 20.81 3.27 10.82
CA HIS A 113 19.51 2.84 11.31
C HIS A 113 18.96 3.79 12.39
N ARG A 114 19.79 4.23 13.35
CA ARG A 114 19.36 5.24 14.34
C ARG A 114 18.90 6.53 13.69
N LYS A 115 19.52 6.96 12.59
CA LYS A 115 19.13 8.20 11.89
C LYS A 115 17.78 8.05 11.18
N ALA A 116 17.57 6.93 10.47
CA ALA A 116 16.31 6.63 9.79
C ALA A 116 15.13 6.40 10.76
N LEU A 117 15.35 5.68 11.87
CA LEU A 117 14.36 5.54 12.92
C LEU A 117 14.12 6.86 13.67
N SER A 118 15.14 7.67 13.92
CA SER A 118 14.98 8.96 14.61
C SER A 118 14.21 10.00 13.78
N SER A 119 14.23 9.89 12.45
CA SER A 119 13.38 10.73 11.58
C SER A 119 11.93 10.25 11.48
N LEU A 120 11.66 8.99 11.86
CA LEU A 120 10.32 8.39 11.91
C LEU A 120 9.71 8.40 13.31
N ALA A 121 10.55 8.54 14.34
CA ALA A 121 10.15 8.58 15.74
C ALA A 121 9.71 10.00 16.13
N THR A 122 8.40 10.24 16.11
CA THR A 122 7.79 11.48 16.63
C THR A 122 7.81 11.55 18.15
N THR A 123 8.15 10.44 18.83
CA THR A 123 8.31 10.31 20.29
C THR A 123 9.51 9.41 20.62
N SER A 124 9.98 9.38 21.88
CA SER A 124 11.21 8.67 22.30
C SER A 124 11.12 7.13 22.29
N THR A 125 10.19 6.56 21.53
CA THR A 125 9.98 5.11 21.39
C THR A 125 10.31 4.70 19.96
N THR A 126 11.12 3.64 19.81
CA THR A 126 11.47 3.02 18.54
C THR A 126 10.22 2.86 17.66
N PRO A 127 10.22 3.30 16.39
CA PRO A 127 9.14 3.04 15.46
C PRO A 127 8.86 1.54 15.39
N VAL A 128 7.67 1.13 15.82
CA VAL A 128 7.21 -0.25 15.69
C VAL A 128 6.73 -0.40 14.25
N ILE A 129 7.41 -1.22 13.46
CA ILE A 129 6.94 -1.60 12.12
C ILE A 129 6.07 -2.85 12.26
N ASP A 130 4.91 -2.88 11.59
CA ASP A 130 4.01 -4.04 11.62
C ASP A 130 4.48 -5.19 10.70
N GLY A 131 5.44 -4.90 9.81
CA GLY A 131 6.01 -5.84 8.85
C GLY A 131 6.98 -6.85 9.48
N LEU A 132 6.95 -8.09 8.99
CA LEU A 132 7.85 -9.17 9.37
C LEU A 132 8.72 -9.57 8.17
N ASP A 133 9.99 -9.91 8.42
CA ASP A 133 10.82 -10.53 7.37
C ASP A 133 10.36 -11.98 7.12
N GLN A 134 9.66 -12.18 6.00
CA GLN A 134 9.16 -13.49 5.56
C GLN A 134 10.08 -14.16 4.51
N TRP A 135 11.24 -13.57 4.15
CA TRP A 135 12.08 -14.07 3.05
C TRP A 135 12.46 -15.54 3.22
N SER A 136 12.89 -15.92 4.42
CA SER A 136 13.33 -17.28 4.74
C SER A 136 12.25 -18.32 4.40
N PHE A 137 10.98 -18.04 4.73
CA PHE A 137 9.85 -18.92 4.41
C PHE A 137 9.54 -18.95 2.91
N LEU A 138 9.70 -17.82 2.21
CA LEU A 138 9.50 -17.73 0.76
C LEU A 138 10.57 -18.46 -0.05
N VAL A 139 11.75 -18.70 0.53
CA VAL A 139 12.81 -19.54 -0.08
C VAL A 139 12.90 -20.94 0.54
N GLY A 140 11.83 -21.41 1.18
CA GLY A 140 11.69 -22.80 1.62
C GLY A 140 12.36 -23.14 2.95
N GLN A 141 12.60 -22.17 3.82
CA GLN A 141 12.96 -22.46 5.21
C GLN A 141 11.73 -22.90 6.01
N GLU A 142 11.87 -23.99 6.74
CA GLU A 142 10.85 -24.40 7.72
C GLU A 142 10.87 -23.49 8.95
N GLU A 143 9.74 -23.45 9.64
CA GLU A 143 9.62 -22.73 10.90
C GLU A 143 10.48 -23.41 11.97
N SER A 144 11.31 -22.61 12.64
CA SER A 144 12.08 -23.08 13.79
C SER A 144 11.32 -22.69 15.05
N SER A 145 11.14 -23.63 15.98
CA SER A 145 10.51 -23.39 17.29
C SER A 145 11.22 -22.32 18.12
N ASP A 146 12.53 -22.13 17.91
CA ASP A 146 13.41 -21.31 18.74
C ASP A 146 14.23 -20.28 17.93
N GLY A 147 13.88 -20.08 16.65
CA GLY A 147 14.58 -19.17 15.74
C GLY A 147 14.01 -17.74 15.73
N PRO A 148 14.76 -16.74 15.27
CA PRO A 148 14.28 -15.36 15.15
C PRO A 148 13.24 -15.16 14.04
N TYR A 149 13.05 -16.17 13.18
CA TYR A 149 12.11 -16.13 12.06
C TYR A 149 10.78 -16.76 12.48
N LYS A 150 9.76 -15.93 12.68
CA LYS A 150 8.40 -16.35 13.05
C LYS A 150 7.46 -16.18 11.86
N ARG A 151 6.64 -17.19 11.56
CA ARG A 151 5.59 -17.02 10.55
C ARG A 151 4.54 -16.05 11.05
N ARG A 152 4.03 -15.21 10.15
CA ARG A 152 2.87 -14.37 10.47
C ARG A 152 1.69 -15.28 10.78
N SER A 153 1.14 -15.12 11.98
CA SER A 153 -0.06 -15.83 12.43
C SER A 153 -1.23 -14.87 12.67
N GLU A 154 -0.97 -13.56 12.58
CA GLU A 154 -1.92 -12.50 12.89
C GLU A 154 -1.73 -11.34 11.92
N LEU A 155 -2.86 -10.75 11.50
CA LEU A 155 -2.88 -9.64 10.56
C LEU A 155 -4.16 -8.82 10.78
N LEU A 156 -4.01 -7.60 11.31
CA LEU A 156 -5.05 -6.59 11.18
C LEU A 156 -5.07 -6.10 9.73
N HIS A 157 -6.21 -6.23 9.04
CA HIS A 157 -6.37 -5.68 7.69
C HIS A 157 -6.59 -4.18 7.75
N ASN A 158 -7.55 -3.74 8.57
CA ASN A 158 -7.79 -2.35 8.90
C ASN A 158 -8.76 -2.29 10.11
N MET A 159 -8.79 -1.14 10.78
CA MET A 159 -9.81 -0.79 11.77
C MET A 159 -10.15 0.69 11.59
N ASN A 160 -11.32 0.97 11.03
CA ASN A 160 -11.79 2.33 10.90
C ASN A 160 -12.22 2.91 12.24
N SER A 161 -12.34 4.24 12.31
CA SER A 161 -12.79 4.92 13.54
C SER A 161 -14.26 4.61 13.85
N GLU A 162 -14.70 4.96 15.06
CA GLU A 162 -16.11 4.82 15.47
C GLU A 162 -17.08 5.60 14.56
N THR A 163 -16.60 6.67 13.90
CA THR A 163 -17.30 7.42 12.85
C THR A 163 -17.67 6.54 11.66
N PHE A 164 -16.80 5.61 11.32
CA PHE A 164 -16.98 4.67 10.23
C PHE A 164 -17.39 3.28 10.74
N GLY A 165 -18.17 3.26 11.82
CA GLY A 165 -18.77 2.04 12.37
C GLY A 165 -17.77 1.02 12.95
N ALA A 166 -16.53 1.45 13.20
CA ALA A 166 -15.43 0.54 13.52
C ALA A 166 -15.26 -0.59 12.49
N ALA A 167 -15.61 -0.33 11.23
CA ALA A 167 -15.54 -1.32 10.16
C ALA A 167 -14.09 -1.77 9.93
N GLY A 168 -13.91 -3.06 9.68
CA GLY A 168 -12.57 -3.60 9.49
C GLY A 168 -12.53 -5.12 9.47
N ALA A 169 -11.32 -5.66 9.44
CA ALA A 169 -11.11 -7.10 9.51
C ALA A 169 -9.77 -7.46 10.16
N LEU A 170 -9.74 -8.65 10.74
CA LEU A 170 -8.58 -9.22 11.42
C LEU A 170 -8.48 -10.70 11.06
N ARG A 171 -7.28 -11.15 10.72
CA ARG A 171 -6.95 -12.56 10.55
C ARG A 171 -6.13 -13.04 11.75
N TRP A 172 -6.55 -14.15 12.35
CA TRP A 172 -5.85 -14.85 13.43
C TRP A 172 -5.83 -16.35 13.15
N GLY A 173 -4.65 -16.86 12.79
CA GLY A 173 -4.46 -18.24 12.32
C GLY A 173 -5.34 -18.55 11.11
N SER A 174 -6.14 -19.60 11.18
CA SER A 174 -7.09 -20.00 10.14
C SER A 174 -8.38 -19.15 10.13
N PHE A 175 -8.60 -18.30 11.12
CA PHE A 175 -9.85 -17.59 11.31
C PHE A 175 -9.76 -16.12 10.95
N LYS A 176 -10.82 -15.59 10.35
CA LYS A 176 -10.95 -14.17 9.99
C LYS A 176 -12.21 -13.60 10.60
N LEU A 177 -12.06 -12.51 11.34
CA LEU A 177 -13.11 -11.64 11.82
C LEU A 177 -13.31 -10.51 10.81
N ILE A 178 -14.57 -10.19 10.51
CA ILE A 178 -14.96 -8.97 9.81
C ILE A 178 -15.97 -8.23 10.68
N VAL A 179 -15.72 -6.95 10.94
CA VAL A 179 -16.60 -6.04 11.67
C VAL A 179 -17.23 -5.10 10.65
N GLU A 180 -18.56 -5.07 10.60
CA GLU A 180 -19.36 -4.22 9.69
C GLU A 180 -18.96 -4.36 8.20
N ALA A 181 -19.41 -5.44 7.56
CA ALA A 181 -19.04 -5.78 6.19
C ALA A 181 -19.96 -5.18 5.10
N ARG A 182 -20.96 -4.38 5.46
CA ARG A 182 -22.04 -3.99 4.52
C ARG A 182 -21.77 -2.72 3.75
N VAL A 183 -21.00 -1.79 4.31
CA VAL A 183 -20.70 -0.50 3.70
C VAL A 183 -19.24 -0.53 3.26
N THR A 184 -19.00 -0.27 1.98
CA THR A 184 -17.64 -0.09 1.50
C THR A 184 -17.04 1.19 2.06
N GLU A 185 -15.72 1.26 2.18
CA GLU A 185 -15.06 2.51 2.56
C GLU A 185 -15.42 3.65 1.61
N SER A 186 -15.47 3.37 0.30
CA SER A 186 -15.86 4.35 -0.72
C SER A 186 -17.26 4.91 -0.51
N GLU A 187 -18.26 4.05 -0.26
CA GLU A 187 -19.63 4.50 0.05
C GLU A 187 -19.66 5.37 1.31
N ALA A 188 -18.89 5.01 2.34
CA ALA A 188 -18.82 5.80 3.56
C ALA A 188 -18.17 7.17 3.30
N TYR A 189 -17.07 7.22 2.53
CA TYR A 189 -16.40 8.48 2.16
C TYR A 189 -17.27 9.38 1.28
N GLU A 190 -17.88 8.84 0.23
CA GLU A 190 -18.76 9.60 -0.66
C GLU A 190 -19.95 10.18 0.11
N TYR A 191 -20.52 9.40 1.03
CA TYR A 191 -21.60 9.88 1.87
C TYR A 191 -21.13 10.98 2.83
N VAL A 192 -19.97 10.81 3.50
CA VAL A 192 -19.38 11.87 4.34
C VAL A 192 -19.15 13.15 3.54
N GLN A 193 -18.55 13.05 2.35
CA GLN A 193 -18.32 14.21 1.48
C GLN A 193 -19.64 14.90 1.10
N SER A 194 -20.67 14.13 0.75
CA SER A 194 -21.98 14.69 0.41
C SER A 194 -22.60 15.46 1.58
N VAL A 195 -22.47 14.93 2.80
CA VAL A 195 -22.98 15.58 4.01
C VAL A 195 -22.18 16.84 4.31
N MET A 196 -20.85 16.80 4.23
CA MET A 196 -19.98 17.95 4.50
C MET A 196 -20.18 19.11 3.51
N GLN A 197 -20.69 18.85 2.30
CA GLN A 197 -21.02 19.90 1.34
C GLN A 197 -22.27 20.72 1.75
N ASP A 198 -23.15 20.14 2.58
CA ASP A 198 -24.44 20.74 2.95
C ASP A 198 -24.38 21.59 4.24
N GLY A 199 -23.25 21.63 4.94
CA GLY A 199 -23.03 22.48 6.11
C GLY A 199 -21.84 22.08 7.00
N ASP A 200 -21.60 22.87 8.05
CA ASP A 200 -20.66 22.50 9.11
C ASP A 200 -21.32 21.48 10.06
N TYR A 201 -20.71 20.31 10.19
CA TYR A 201 -21.12 19.25 11.12
C TYR A 201 -20.05 19.06 12.19
N ASP A 202 -20.47 18.87 13.43
CA ASP A 202 -19.54 18.32 14.42
C ASP A 202 -19.38 16.80 14.24
N SER A 203 -18.34 16.24 14.86
CA SER A 203 -17.98 14.84 14.70
C SER A 203 -19.01 13.87 15.31
N GLU A 204 -19.77 14.29 16.31
CA GLU A 204 -20.76 13.47 17.03
C GLU A 204 -22.08 13.39 16.23
N ASP A 205 -22.48 14.51 15.62
CA ASP A 205 -23.60 14.59 14.68
C ASP A 205 -23.32 13.77 13.42
N LEU A 206 -22.13 13.91 12.83
CA LEU A 206 -21.71 13.14 11.66
C LEU A 206 -21.68 11.63 11.97
N GLN A 207 -21.13 11.25 13.13
CA GLN A 207 -21.17 9.88 13.64
C GLN A 207 -22.60 9.32 13.70
N THR A 208 -23.52 10.09 14.29
CA THR A 208 -24.92 9.68 14.46
C THR A 208 -25.63 9.53 13.10
N ILE A 209 -25.38 10.44 12.16
CA ILE A 209 -25.93 10.38 10.81
C ILE A 209 -25.42 9.14 10.07
N LEU A 210 -24.10 8.90 10.07
CA LEU A 210 -23.50 7.75 9.41
C LEU A 210 -24.03 6.44 10.00
N ARG A 211 -24.10 6.34 11.34
CA ARG A 211 -24.72 5.18 12.01
C ARG A 211 -26.16 4.97 11.57
N THR A 212 -27.00 5.98 11.67
CA THR A 212 -28.42 5.83 11.37
C THR A 212 -28.69 5.50 9.90
N LYS A 213 -27.86 6.02 8.98
CA LYS A 213 -28.11 5.97 7.54
C LYS A 213 -27.37 4.86 6.81
N LEU A 214 -26.14 4.59 7.19
CA LEU A 214 -25.28 3.57 6.57
C LEU A 214 -25.27 2.28 7.40
N TYR A 215 -25.17 2.39 8.74
CA TYR A 215 -24.95 1.24 9.63
C TYR A 215 -26.24 0.80 10.35
N ARG A 216 -27.00 -0.11 9.74
CA ARG A 216 -28.36 -0.44 10.21
C ARG A 216 -28.48 -1.32 11.47
N ASP A 217 -27.39 -1.92 11.94
CA ASP A 217 -27.39 -2.80 13.12
C ASP A 217 -26.08 -2.60 13.89
N ASP A 218 -26.12 -2.73 15.21
CA ASP A 218 -24.92 -2.75 16.05
C ASP A 218 -24.07 -3.96 15.64
N SER A 219 -23.15 -3.72 14.70
CA SER A 219 -22.08 -4.61 14.22
C SER A 219 -22.54 -5.96 13.65
N SER A 220 -22.73 -6.02 12.32
CA SER A 220 -22.75 -7.32 11.63
C SER A 220 -21.36 -7.93 11.66
N PHE A 221 -21.11 -8.83 12.60
CA PHE A 221 -19.85 -9.56 12.69
C PHE A 221 -19.89 -10.82 11.83
N TYR A 222 -18.76 -11.10 11.20
CA TYR A 222 -18.53 -12.36 10.50
C TYR A 222 -17.29 -13.04 11.04
N LEU A 223 -17.38 -14.35 11.22
CA LEU A 223 -16.24 -15.20 11.54
C LEU A 223 -16.19 -16.35 10.54
N PHE A 224 -15.08 -16.48 9.83
CA PHE A 224 -14.88 -17.56 8.87
C PHE A 224 -13.58 -18.30 9.16
N ASN A 225 -13.58 -19.64 9.03
CA ASN A 225 -12.35 -20.39 8.83
C ASN A 225 -12.00 -20.31 7.34
N VAL A 226 -11.09 -19.40 7.00
CA VAL A 226 -10.75 -19.06 5.61
C VAL A 226 -9.76 -20.04 4.97
N ASP A 227 -9.21 -20.98 5.74
CA ASP A 227 -8.48 -22.12 5.17
C ASP A 227 -9.44 -23.19 4.65
N LYS A 228 -10.60 -23.38 5.30
CA LYS A 228 -11.66 -24.29 4.88
C LYS A 228 -12.66 -23.63 3.92
N ASN A 229 -12.99 -22.37 4.14
CA ASN A 229 -13.96 -21.57 3.39
C ASN A 229 -13.29 -20.29 2.85
N PRO A 230 -12.37 -20.42 1.87
CA PRO A 230 -11.65 -19.28 1.30
C PRO A 230 -12.56 -18.31 0.54
N SER A 231 -13.77 -18.74 0.18
CA SER A 231 -14.77 -17.93 -0.52
C SER A 231 -15.77 -17.27 0.43
N GLU A 232 -15.63 -17.46 1.75
CA GLU A 232 -16.50 -16.86 2.78
C GLU A 232 -18.00 -17.04 2.46
N VAL A 233 -18.32 -18.25 1.98
CA VAL A 233 -19.68 -18.62 1.56
C VAL A 233 -20.57 -18.78 2.79
N GLU A 234 -21.78 -18.24 2.68
CA GLU A 234 -22.85 -18.39 3.65
C GLU A 234 -24.04 -19.05 2.97
N GLY A 235 -24.37 -20.30 3.33
CA GLY A 235 -25.53 -21.01 2.80
C GLY A 235 -25.25 -22.41 2.25
N GLY A 236 -26.33 -23.05 1.78
CA GLY A 236 -26.32 -24.46 1.34
C GLY A 236 -26.58 -25.45 2.47
N ASP A 237 -26.81 -26.71 2.10
CA ASP A 237 -26.77 -27.85 3.02
C ASP A 237 -25.31 -28.27 3.21
N CYS A 238 -24.83 -28.24 4.45
CA CYS A 238 -23.44 -28.53 4.78
C CYS A 238 -23.33 -29.10 6.20
N ASP A 239 -22.63 -30.22 6.30
CA ASP A 239 -22.43 -30.94 7.57
C ASP A 239 -21.31 -30.31 8.42
N ASP A 240 -20.31 -29.68 7.77
CA ASP A 240 -19.26 -28.91 8.43
C ASP A 240 -19.57 -27.41 8.30
N ALA A 241 -19.94 -26.78 9.42
CA ALA A 241 -20.26 -25.36 9.47
C ALA A 241 -19.08 -24.47 9.02
N GLU A 242 -17.84 -24.92 9.19
CA GLU A 242 -16.65 -24.15 8.80
C GLU A 242 -16.56 -23.93 7.28
N LEU A 243 -17.25 -24.74 6.47
CA LEU A 243 -17.21 -24.66 5.00
C LEU A 243 -18.22 -23.65 4.41
N CYS A 244 -19.23 -23.23 5.17
CA CYS A 244 -20.46 -22.69 4.58
C CYS A 244 -21.29 -21.76 5.49
N ARG A 245 -20.82 -21.46 6.71
CA ARG A 245 -21.53 -20.62 7.67
C ARG A 245 -20.65 -19.49 8.16
N ASN A 246 -21.28 -18.37 8.50
CA ASN A 246 -20.72 -17.42 9.46
C ASN A 246 -20.71 -18.07 10.85
N LEU A 247 -19.52 -18.23 11.41
CA LEU A 247 -19.26 -18.92 12.67
C LEU A 247 -19.41 -18.03 13.90
N PHE A 248 -19.63 -16.72 13.74
CA PHE A 248 -19.49 -15.76 14.84
C PHE A 248 -20.44 -16.06 16.00
N ASN A 249 -21.69 -16.44 15.69
CA ASN A 249 -22.70 -16.80 16.68
C ASN A 249 -22.81 -18.32 16.92
N ASN A 250 -21.87 -19.12 16.40
CA ASN A 250 -21.90 -20.58 16.58
C ASN A 250 -21.26 -20.94 17.94
N PRO A 251 -22.00 -21.58 18.87
CA PRO A 251 -21.48 -21.92 20.19
C PRO A 251 -20.23 -22.80 20.18
N ALA A 252 -20.04 -23.63 19.15
CA ALA A 252 -18.85 -24.48 19.01
C ALA A 252 -17.55 -23.66 18.82
N PHE A 253 -17.67 -22.41 18.36
CA PHE A 253 -16.56 -21.50 18.08
C PHE A 253 -16.45 -20.37 19.10
N ALA A 254 -17.18 -20.41 20.21
CA ALA A 254 -17.21 -19.33 21.21
C ALA A 254 -15.83 -19.00 21.82
N THR A 255 -14.94 -19.99 21.93
CA THR A 255 -13.56 -19.75 22.38
C THR A 255 -12.77 -18.95 21.35
N ILE A 256 -12.86 -19.31 20.06
CA ILE A 256 -12.19 -18.63 18.96
C ILE A 256 -12.74 -17.21 18.81
N GLN A 257 -14.08 -17.07 18.86
CA GLN A 257 -14.76 -15.79 18.85
C GLN A 257 -14.23 -14.86 19.96
N ARG A 258 -14.11 -15.35 21.20
CA ARG A 258 -13.57 -14.55 22.31
C ARG A 258 -12.13 -14.15 22.05
N THR A 259 -11.28 -15.10 21.68
CA THR A 259 -9.86 -14.83 21.42
C THR A 259 -9.65 -13.81 20.31
N ILE A 260 -10.33 -13.94 19.17
CA ILE A 260 -10.16 -13.00 18.06
C ILE A 260 -10.73 -11.60 18.39
N MET A 261 -11.78 -11.53 19.21
CA MET A 261 -12.30 -10.25 19.72
C MET A 261 -11.37 -9.60 20.76
N ASP A 262 -10.67 -10.39 21.57
CA ASP A 262 -9.65 -9.89 22.50
C ASP A 262 -8.47 -9.30 21.72
N VAL A 263 -8.02 -9.98 20.64
CA VAL A 263 -6.99 -9.47 19.72
C VAL A 263 -7.48 -8.21 19.01
N TRP A 264 -8.69 -8.19 18.48
CA TRP A 264 -9.29 -6.98 17.88
C TRP A 264 -9.26 -5.81 18.86
N SER A 265 -9.64 -6.04 20.11
CA SER A 265 -9.67 -5.01 21.15
C SER A 265 -8.28 -4.51 21.54
N SER A 266 -7.24 -5.34 21.45
CA SER A 266 -5.87 -4.92 21.78
C SER A 266 -5.33 -3.94 20.74
N TYR A 267 -5.64 -4.12 19.45
CA TYR A 267 -5.24 -3.17 18.40
C TYR A 267 -5.78 -1.77 18.66
N ARG A 268 -7.02 -1.67 19.14
CA ARG A 268 -7.65 -0.38 19.47
C ARG A 268 -6.86 0.45 20.49
N THR A 269 -6.10 -0.20 21.38
CA THR A 269 -5.30 0.50 22.41
C THR A 269 -3.97 1.05 21.90
N VAL A 270 -3.52 0.60 20.74
CA VAL A 270 -2.24 1.00 20.13
C VAL A 270 -2.41 1.83 18.86
N LEU A 271 -3.65 1.99 18.38
CA LEU A 271 -3.95 2.90 17.29
C LEU A 271 -3.69 4.34 17.74
N PRO A 272 -2.82 5.09 17.03
CA PRO A 272 -2.67 6.51 17.32
C PRO A 272 -3.98 7.24 16.99
N ASP A 273 -4.27 8.31 17.72
CA ASP A 273 -5.33 9.23 17.32
C ASP A 273 -5.03 9.71 15.89
N THR A 274 -6.06 9.74 15.03
CA THR A 274 -5.95 10.28 13.68
C THR A 274 -5.64 11.78 13.78
N GLY A 275 -4.35 12.14 13.78
CA GLY A 275 -3.88 13.51 13.86
C GLY A 275 -4.01 14.29 12.55
N GLU A 276 -4.37 13.61 11.45
CA GLU A 276 -4.70 14.26 10.19
C GLU A 276 -6.09 14.90 10.29
N LEU A 277 -6.09 16.19 10.58
CA LEU A 277 -7.26 17.03 10.32
C LEU A 277 -7.46 17.06 8.81
N PHE A 278 -8.56 16.51 8.33
CA PHE A 278 -8.99 16.68 6.95
C PHE A 278 -9.29 18.18 6.75
N GLN A 279 -8.30 18.94 6.28
CA GLN A 279 -8.47 20.34 5.94
C GLN A 279 -8.88 20.43 4.48
N ASP A 280 -10.14 20.78 4.23
CA ASP A 280 -10.58 21.13 2.90
C ASP A 280 -10.04 22.53 2.56
N ASP A 281 -8.97 22.55 1.77
CA ASP A 281 -8.38 23.76 1.20
C ASP A 281 -9.24 24.39 0.10
N GLY A 282 -10.31 23.71 -0.31
CA GLY A 282 -11.29 24.17 -1.28
C GLY A 282 -10.61 24.75 -2.54
N PRO A 283 -10.90 26.01 -2.91
CA PRO A 283 -10.34 26.61 -4.12
C PRO A 283 -8.82 26.81 -4.08
N LEU A 284 -8.16 26.74 -2.92
CA LEU A 284 -6.72 26.96 -2.78
C LEU A 284 -5.89 25.83 -3.40
N VAL A 285 -6.49 24.67 -3.65
CA VAL A 285 -5.85 23.55 -4.36
C VAL A 285 -6.07 23.59 -5.87
N ASN A 286 -6.82 24.58 -6.39
CA ASN A 286 -7.16 24.61 -7.81
C ASN A 286 -5.88 24.63 -8.66
N PRO A 287 -5.62 23.60 -9.51
CA PRO A 287 -4.42 23.53 -10.33
C PRO A 287 -4.26 24.70 -11.30
N GLU A 288 -5.34 25.39 -11.66
CA GLU A 288 -5.28 26.63 -12.45
C GLU A 288 -4.46 27.73 -11.77
N LEU A 289 -4.44 27.77 -10.43
CA LEU A 289 -3.60 28.69 -9.65
C LEU A 289 -2.11 28.31 -9.71
N PHE A 290 -1.79 27.13 -10.23
CA PHE A 290 -0.46 26.52 -10.27
C PHE A 290 -0.06 26.11 -11.70
N GLY A 291 -0.43 26.94 -12.69
CA GLY A 291 -0.05 26.74 -14.09
C GLY A 291 -0.77 25.57 -14.78
N GLY A 292 -1.89 25.11 -14.21
CA GLY A 292 -2.70 24.01 -14.75
C GLY A 292 -2.25 22.62 -14.30
N TYR A 293 -1.38 22.51 -13.30
CA TYR A 293 -0.85 21.24 -12.80
C TYR A 293 -1.12 21.07 -11.30
N TRP A 294 -1.35 19.83 -10.87
CA TRP A 294 -1.31 19.50 -9.45
C TRP A 294 0.13 19.61 -8.95
N THR A 295 0.40 20.63 -8.15
CA THR A 295 1.69 20.85 -7.48
C THR A 295 1.48 20.98 -5.99
N PRO A 296 2.50 20.79 -5.13
CA PRO A 296 2.40 21.17 -3.73
C PRO A 296 1.82 22.58 -3.62
N TRP A 297 0.68 22.70 -2.93
CA TRP A 297 -0.06 23.96 -2.79
C TRP A 297 0.13 24.58 -1.40
N ARG A 298 0.96 23.98 -0.54
CA ARG A 298 1.35 24.49 0.78
C ARG A 298 2.87 24.50 0.93
N ASP A 299 3.37 25.45 1.71
CA ASP A 299 4.78 25.54 2.09
C ASP A 299 5.16 24.62 3.27
N ASP A 300 6.41 24.70 3.70
CA ASP A 300 6.97 23.94 4.82
C ASP A 300 6.40 24.35 6.19
N MET A 301 5.73 25.50 6.27
CA MET A 301 4.97 25.96 7.43
C MET A 301 3.48 25.57 7.35
N ASN A 302 3.11 24.75 6.35
CA ASN A 302 1.74 24.32 6.07
C ASN A 302 0.81 25.49 5.68
N LEU A 303 1.32 26.57 5.10
CA LEU A 303 0.53 27.71 4.61
C LEU A 303 0.23 27.57 3.10
N PRO A 304 -1.02 27.79 2.64
CA PRO A 304 -1.36 27.69 1.22
C PRO A 304 -0.66 28.74 0.35
N TYR A 305 -0.01 28.30 -0.74
CA TYR A 305 0.71 29.17 -1.68
C TYR A 305 -0.19 30.20 -2.36
N ALA A 306 -1.45 29.85 -2.62
CA ALA A 306 -2.44 30.74 -3.20
C ALA A 306 -2.67 32.02 -2.36
N MET A 307 -2.39 32.00 -1.05
CA MET A 307 -2.43 33.23 -0.23
C MET A 307 -1.34 34.24 -0.67
N TYR A 308 -0.13 33.77 -1.00
CA TYR A 308 0.95 34.65 -1.49
C TYR A 308 0.63 35.24 -2.86
N LEU A 309 -0.12 34.53 -3.72
CA LEU A 309 -0.51 35.06 -5.02
C LEU A 309 -1.50 36.23 -4.92
N THR A 310 -2.29 36.30 -3.83
CA THR A 310 -3.21 37.41 -3.57
C THR A 310 -2.57 38.62 -2.88
N VAL A 311 -1.34 38.52 -2.39
CA VAL A 311 -0.65 39.60 -1.67
C VAL A 311 0.77 39.74 -2.23
N ASP A 312 1.03 40.81 -2.98
CA ASP A 312 2.39 41.07 -3.45
C ASP A 312 3.36 41.37 -2.29
N GLN A 313 4.67 41.31 -2.55
CA GLN A 313 5.72 41.61 -1.55
C GLN A 313 5.67 43.04 -0.96
N SER A 314 4.73 43.88 -1.41
CA SER A 314 4.46 45.22 -0.85
C SER A 314 3.24 45.26 0.08
N GLY A 315 2.59 44.11 0.34
CA GLY A 315 1.45 43.99 1.25
C GLY A 315 0.12 44.45 0.65
N ARG A 316 0.02 44.53 -0.68
CA ARG A 316 -1.20 44.99 -1.38
C ARG A 316 -2.00 43.80 -1.90
N SER A 317 -3.31 43.77 -1.59
CA SER A 317 -4.17 42.70 -2.10
C SER A 317 -4.40 42.86 -3.60
N ILE A 318 -4.09 41.82 -4.36
CA ILE A 318 -4.46 41.69 -5.77
C ILE A 318 -5.72 40.84 -5.79
N GLY A 319 -6.87 41.50 -5.90
CA GLY A 319 -8.16 40.83 -6.00
C GLY A 319 -8.26 40.03 -7.29
N VAL A 320 -8.07 38.72 -7.23
CA VAL A 320 -8.46 37.82 -8.32
C VAL A 320 -9.97 37.66 -8.23
N THR A 321 -10.68 38.38 -9.11
CA THR A 321 -12.12 38.14 -9.31
C THR A 321 -12.24 36.94 -10.25
N VAL A 322 -12.55 35.77 -9.71
CA VAL A 322 -12.93 34.61 -10.53
C VAL A 322 -14.30 34.92 -11.13
N THR A 323 -14.31 35.35 -12.40
CA THR A 323 -15.53 35.43 -13.19
C THR A 323 -15.68 34.15 -13.97
N SER A 324 -16.74 33.40 -13.68
CA SER A 324 -17.19 32.27 -14.49
C SER A 324 -17.71 32.81 -15.83
N SER A 325 -16.95 32.69 -16.90
CA SER A 325 -17.52 32.74 -18.25
C SER A 325 -16.66 32.02 -19.28
N GLU A 326 -17.31 31.08 -19.97
CA GLU A 326 -16.90 30.46 -21.21
C GLU A 326 -16.40 31.49 -22.23
N THR A 327 -15.23 31.26 -22.85
CA THR A 327 -15.00 31.19 -24.32
C THR A 327 -13.53 31.37 -24.68
N SER A 328 -13.16 30.71 -25.78
CA SER A 328 -11.88 30.63 -26.47
C SER A 328 -11.05 31.92 -26.59
N SER A 329 -9.72 31.82 -26.41
CA SER A 329 -8.75 31.96 -27.51
C SER A 329 -7.30 31.83 -27.04
N SER A 330 -6.47 31.38 -27.96
CA SER A 330 -5.00 31.31 -27.99
C SER A 330 -4.26 32.48 -27.33
N ASP A 331 -3.24 32.17 -26.54
CA ASP A 331 -1.87 32.63 -26.82
C ASP A 331 -0.82 31.86 -26.00
N ALA A 332 0.27 31.51 -26.68
CA ALA A 332 1.45 30.85 -26.15
C ALA A 332 2.42 31.87 -25.53
N GLY A 333 3.03 31.54 -24.39
CA GLY A 333 4.03 32.36 -23.72
C GLY A 333 5.12 31.53 -23.06
N GLU A 334 6.32 31.63 -23.65
CA GLU A 334 7.68 31.19 -23.31
C GLU A 334 8.01 30.53 -21.95
N LEU A 335 8.68 29.38 -22.05
CA LEU A 335 9.42 28.67 -21.01
C LEU A 335 10.72 29.40 -20.64
N LEU A 336 10.98 29.55 -19.34
CA LEU A 336 12.31 29.89 -18.80
C LEU A 336 13.05 28.62 -18.40
N ASP A 337 14.23 28.43 -19.02
CA ASP A 337 15.22 27.39 -18.74
C ASP A 337 15.73 27.44 -17.29
N ALA A 338 15.74 26.28 -16.62
CA ALA A 338 16.51 26.06 -15.40
C ALA A 338 17.72 25.17 -15.69
N GLN A 339 18.91 25.78 -15.77
CA GLN A 339 20.18 25.09 -15.87
C GLN A 339 20.64 24.54 -14.52
N GLY A 340 21.05 23.26 -14.51
CA GLY A 340 22.35 22.84 -13.99
C GLY A 340 22.49 22.56 -12.49
N LEU A 341 22.33 21.30 -12.09
CA LEU A 341 23.03 20.73 -10.93
C LEU A 341 23.67 19.39 -11.33
N SER A 342 25.00 19.35 -11.23
CA SER A 342 25.86 18.18 -11.45
C SER A 342 25.79 17.20 -10.28
N PRO A 343 25.75 15.87 -10.48
CA PRO A 343 25.91 14.91 -9.39
C PRO A 343 27.39 14.59 -9.15
N ASP A 344 27.80 14.69 -7.89
CA ASP A 344 29.13 14.30 -7.41
C ASP A 344 29.16 12.78 -7.15
N HIS A 345 30.13 12.08 -7.74
CA HIS A 345 30.27 10.62 -7.70
C HIS A 345 31.25 10.17 -6.60
N SER A 346 30.74 9.61 -5.50
CA SER A 346 31.45 8.54 -4.75
C SER A 346 30.60 7.96 -3.60
N SER A 347 29.83 6.91 -3.85
CA SER A 347 29.45 5.95 -2.81
C SER A 347 29.00 4.62 -3.44
N SER A 348 29.46 3.50 -2.90
CA SER A 348 28.93 2.18 -3.23
C SER A 348 27.50 2.10 -2.72
N THR A 349 26.54 2.26 -3.62
CA THR A 349 25.11 2.23 -3.31
C THR A 349 24.53 0.95 -3.89
N SER A 350 23.85 0.17 -3.05
CA SER A 350 22.88 -0.81 -3.52
C SER A 350 21.76 -0.02 -4.20
N ALA A 351 21.51 -0.26 -5.49
CA ALA A 351 20.42 0.40 -6.20
C ALA A 351 19.12 -0.37 -5.92
N LEU A 352 18.24 0.25 -5.13
CA LEU A 352 16.86 -0.18 -4.96
C LEU A 352 16.01 0.59 -5.97
N ALA A 353 15.48 -0.10 -6.98
CA ALA A 353 14.63 0.51 -8.00
C ALA A 353 13.18 0.14 -7.73
N PHE A 354 12.32 1.14 -7.59
CA PHE A 354 10.87 0.97 -7.46
C PHE A 354 10.21 1.33 -8.79
N VAL A 355 9.46 0.40 -9.37
CA VAL A 355 8.57 0.71 -10.50
C VAL A 355 7.15 0.36 -10.07
N MET A 356 6.37 1.39 -9.75
CA MET A 356 4.94 1.26 -9.48
C MET A 356 4.17 1.58 -10.75
N PHE A 357 3.36 0.63 -11.25
CA PHE A 357 2.40 0.90 -12.31
C PHE A 357 1.05 1.23 -11.65
N GLY A 358 0.80 2.53 -11.43
CA GLY A 358 -0.47 3.02 -10.88
C GLY A 358 -1.47 3.34 -11.99
N GLY A 359 -2.61 2.65 -12.00
CA GLY A 359 -3.77 3.04 -12.81
C GLY A 359 -5.05 2.70 -12.05
N ALA A 360 -5.92 3.68 -11.81
CA ALA A 360 -7.15 3.52 -11.03
C ALA A 360 -8.16 2.47 -11.59
N LEU A 361 -7.89 1.91 -12.77
CA LEU A 361 -8.76 0.98 -13.50
C LEU A 361 -8.27 -0.48 -13.50
N VAL A 362 -7.01 -0.74 -13.11
CA VAL A 362 -6.43 -2.09 -13.00
C VAL A 362 -5.54 -2.04 -11.77
N GLY A 363 -5.84 -2.85 -10.75
CA GLY A 363 -5.11 -2.87 -9.46
C GLY A 363 -3.61 -2.63 -9.66
N ALA A 364 -3.06 -1.66 -8.93
CA ALA A 364 -1.68 -1.25 -9.10
C ALA A 364 -0.78 -2.46 -8.87
N ALA A 365 -0.07 -2.87 -9.91
CA ALA A 365 0.94 -3.91 -9.79
C ALA A 365 2.25 -3.25 -9.33
N VAL A 366 2.73 -3.63 -8.16
CA VAL A 366 4.02 -3.15 -7.64
C VAL A 366 5.11 -4.11 -8.10
N ALA A 367 6.00 -3.64 -8.97
CA ALA A 367 7.23 -4.34 -9.31
C ALA A 367 8.38 -3.72 -8.50
N LEU A 368 8.85 -4.45 -7.49
CA LEU A 368 9.88 -3.98 -6.58
C LEU A 368 11.19 -4.72 -6.83
N MET A 369 12.28 -3.97 -7.01
CA MET A 369 13.56 -4.51 -7.47
C MET A 369 14.69 -4.15 -6.51
N VAL A 370 15.31 -5.18 -5.92
CA VAL A 370 16.59 -5.05 -5.21
C VAL A 370 17.68 -5.60 -6.12
N THR A 371 18.69 -4.78 -6.44
CA THR A 371 19.88 -5.24 -7.15
C THR A 371 21.10 -5.02 -6.26
N HIS A 372 21.76 -6.09 -5.82
CA HIS A 372 23.05 -6.00 -5.14
C HIS A 372 24.16 -5.66 -6.14
N LEU A 373 24.53 -4.40 -6.27
CA LEU A 373 25.70 -4.04 -7.08
C LEU A 373 26.97 -4.61 -6.40
N LYS A 374 27.45 -5.78 -6.87
CA LYS A 374 28.80 -6.22 -6.56
C LYS A 374 29.77 -5.23 -7.21
N SER A 375 30.70 -4.70 -6.42
CA SER A 375 31.79 -3.89 -6.96
C SER A 375 32.55 -4.72 -7.99
N VAL A 376 32.54 -4.26 -9.24
CA VAL A 376 33.48 -4.75 -10.24
C VAL A 376 34.82 -4.12 -9.91
N THR A 377 35.56 -4.69 -8.96
CA THR A 377 36.99 -4.40 -8.75
C THR A 377 37.80 -5.14 -9.80
N GLY A 378 37.59 -4.78 -11.07
CA GLY A 378 38.37 -5.22 -12.21
C GLY A 378 38.85 -4.00 -12.97
N ALA A 379 39.99 -3.44 -12.56
CA ALA A 379 40.65 -2.40 -13.32
C ALA A 379 41.04 -2.95 -14.69
N SER A 380 40.29 -2.59 -15.73
CA SER A 380 40.76 -2.63 -17.11
C SER A 380 40.48 -1.25 -17.71
N THR A 381 41.55 -0.48 -17.89
CA THR A 381 41.57 0.78 -18.60
C THR A 381 41.15 0.58 -20.04
N ALA A 382 39.94 1.01 -20.41
CA ALA A 382 39.54 1.15 -21.81
C ALA A 382 38.53 2.29 -21.96
N GLY A 383 38.93 3.30 -22.75
CA GLY A 383 38.06 4.11 -23.60
C GLY A 383 37.04 5.02 -22.92
N SER A 384 37.33 6.32 -22.92
CA SER A 384 36.33 7.37 -22.81
C SER A 384 35.39 7.34 -24.03
N ASP A 385 34.33 6.53 -24.00
CA ASP A 385 33.24 6.65 -24.96
C ASP A 385 32.03 7.31 -24.28
N GLN A 386 31.79 8.55 -24.72
CA GLN A 386 30.62 9.34 -24.40
C GLN A 386 29.35 8.59 -24.81
N TYR A 387 28.39 8.46 -23.89
CA TYR A 387 27.03 8.05 -24.20
C TYR A 387 26.38 9.07 -25.15
N PRO A 388 25.97 8.70 -26.38
CA PRO A 388 25.22 9.61 -27.23
C PRO A 388 23.75 9.57 -26.80
N TYR A 389 23.31 10.63 -26.14
CA TYR A 389 21.90 11.03 -26.09
C TYR A 389 21.42 11.22 -27.54
N ARG A 390 20.52 10.37 -28.03
CA ARG A 390 19.76 10.64 -29.26
C ARG A 390 18.36 11.11 -28.87
N PRO A 391 17.97 12.35 -29.21
CA PRO A 391 16.59 12.77 -29.09
C PRO A 391 15.74 11.98 -30.09
N LEU A 392 14.60 11.48 -29.61
CA LEU A 392 13.56 10.88 -30.44
C LEU A 392 12.99 11.96 -31.36
N ALA A 393 12.94 11.65 -32.66
CA ALA A 393 12.19 12.38 -33.68
C ALA A 393 10.93 11.60 -34.04
#